data_AF-A0A950WZG7-F1
#
_entry.id   AF-A0A950WZG7-F1
#
_cell.length_a   1.000
_cell.length_b   1.000
_cell.length_c   1.000
_cell.angle_alpha   90.00
_cell.angle_beta   90.00
_cell.angle_gamma   90.00
#
_symmetry.space_group_name_H-M   'P 1'
#
loop_
_entity.id
_entity.type
_entity.pdbx_description
1 polymer ?
#
loop_
_entity_poly.entity_id
_entity_poly.type
_entity_poly.pdbx_seq_one_letter_code
_entity_poly.pdbx_strand_id
1 'polypeptide(L)' 'MTSFNQSPKFEYYFKACLRTDREAKPVAVGWSASGVIADASEITGLPRDEFVIFEISKSEFAAFRST' A
#
# COMPACT_ATOMS: atom_id res chain seq x y z
N MET A 1 17.09 11.62 -31.30
CA MET A 1 17.02 10.72 -30.14
C MET A 1 15.62 10.78 -29.58
N THR A 2 14.76 9.83 -29.95
CA THR A 2 13.39 9.76 -29.43
C THR A 2 13.44 8.95 -28.14
N SER A 3 13.34 9.62 -27.00
CA SER A 3 13.39 8.97 -25.71
C SER A 3 12.08 8.21 -25.49
N PHE A 4 12.11 6.89 -25.69
CA PHE A 4 11.04 5.97 -25.29
C PHE A 4 11.08 5.84 -23.76
N ASN A 5 10.65 6.87 -23.04
CA ASN A 5 10.42 6.79 -21.60
C ASN A 5 8.91 6.76 -21.33
N GLN A 6 8.23 5.79 -21.93
CA GLN A 6 6.93 5.37 -21.43
C GLN A 6 7.22 4.43 -20.27
N SER A 7 7.60 5.00 -19.12
CA SER A 7 7.53 4.26 -17.85
C SER A 7 6.15 3.62 -17.82
N PRO A 8 6.04 2.30 -17.60
CA PRO A 8 4.73 1.65 -17.53
C PRO A 8 3.88 2.42 -16.52
N LYS A 9 2.82 3.09 -16.99
CA LYS A 9 1.88 3.87 -16.18
C LYS A 9 0.97 2.97 -15.34
N PHE A 10 1.46 1.82 -14.93
CA PHE A 10 0.80 1.01 -13.93
C PHE A 10 1.28 1.54 -12.59
N GLU A 11 0.65 2.62 -12.14
CA GLU A 11 0.76 3.05 -10.74
C GLU A 11 0.04 1.97 -9.91
N TYR A 12 0.81 1.03 -9.38
CA TYR A 12 0.29 0.04 -8.45
C TYR A 12 0.23 0.66 -7.06
N TYR A 13 -0.94 0.60 -6.44
CA TYR A 13 -1.17 1.11 -5.09
C TYR A 13 -1.42 -0.07 -4.17
N PHE A 14 -0.90 0.01 -2.96
CA PHE A 14 -0.99 -1.06 -1.98
C PHE A 14 -1.51 -0.52 -0.66
N LYS A 15 -2.26 -1.35 0.04
CA LYS A 15 -2.57 -1.17 1.46
C LYS A 15 -2.02 -2.33 2.28
N ALA A 16 -1.49 -2.02 3.45
CA ALA A 16 -1.19 -3.02 4.48
C ALA A 16 -2.35 -3.04 5.47
N CYS A 17 -2.92 -4.22 5.69
CA CYS A 17 -3.96 -4.46 6.68
C CYS A 17 -3.45 -5.46 7.72
N LEU A 18 -3.92 -5.35 8.96
CA LEU A 18 -3.67 -6.37 9.98
C LEU A 18 -4.29 -7.70 9.56
N ARG A 19 -3.55 -8.79 9.68
CA ARG A 19 -4.00 -10.14 9.30
C ARG A 19 -5.17 -10.62 10.15
N THR A 20 -5.26 -10.12 11.38
CA THR A 20 -6.34 -10.39 12.33
C THR A 20 -7.57 -9.52 12.10
N ASP A 21 -7.47 -8.47 11.26
CA ASP A 21 -8.55 -7.53 11.03
C ASP A 21 -9.51 -8.07 9.96
N ARG A 22 -10.71 -8.48 10.40
CA ARG A 22 -11.77 -8.98 9.52
C ARG A 22 -12.35 -7.91 8.60
N GLU A 23 -12.21 -6.63 8.94
CA GLU A 23 -12.74 -5.52 8.14
C GLU A 23 -11.72 -5.02 7.10
N ALA A 24 -10.51 -5.59 7.06
CA ALA A 24 -9.42 -5.19 6.17
C ALA A 24 -9.12 -3.67 6.23
N LYS A 25 -9.20 -3.08 7.44
CA LYS A 25 -8.85 -1.67 7.64
C LYS A 25 -7.37 -1.46 7.32
N PRO A 26 -7.03 -0.51 6.43
CA PRO A 26 -5.65 -0.26 6.10
C PRO A 26 -4.96 0.50 7.23
N VAL A 27 -3.82 -0.04 7.66
CA VAL A 27 -2.91 0.58 8.62
C VAL A 27 -1.98 1.56 7.91
N ALA A 28 -1.54 1.20 6.71
CA ALA A 28 -0.73 2.06 5.85
C ALA A 28 -1.13 1.87 4.38
N VAL A 29 -0.91 2.91 3.57
CA VAL A 29 -1.13 2.90 2.12
C VAL A 29 0.09 3.48 1.40
N GLY A 30 0.47 2.90 0.26
CA GLY A 30 1.68 3.33 -0.44
C GLY A 30 1.76 2.85 -1.89
N TRP A 31 2.84 3.25 -2.58
CA TRP A 31 3.12 2.87 -3.97
C TRP A 31 3.97 1.60 -4.10
N SER A 32 4.37 0.99 -2.98
CA SER A 32 5.18 -0.22 -2.93
C SER A 32 4.70 -1.15 -1.83
N ALA A 33 4.56 -2.43 -2.17
CA ALA A 33 4.20 -3.50 -1.24
C ALA A 33 5.15 -3.58 -0.03
N SER A 34 6.46 -3.59 -0.28
CA SER A 34 7.45 -3.68 0.80
C SER A 34 7.50 -2.42 1.67
N GLY A 35 7.31 -1.25 1.05
CA GLY A 35 7.24 0.03 1.76
C GLY A 35 6.02 0.10 2.68
N VAL A 36 4.85 -0.30 2.17
CA VAL A 36 3.61 -0.20 2.94
C VAL A 36 3.58 -1.16 4.14
N ILE A 37 4.21 -2.34 4.04
CA ILE A 37 4.42 -3.23 5.20
C ILE A 37 5.39 -2.62 6.21
N ALA A 38 6.48 -2.01 5.75
CA ALA A 38 7.45 -1.40 6.65
C ALA A 38 6.81 -0.26 7.45
N ASP A 39 6.06 0.62 6.77
CA ASP A 39 5.30 1.70 7.40
C ASP A 39 4.25 1.16 8.37
N ALA A 40 3.49 0.13 7.99
CA ALA A 40 2.49 -0.46 8.87
C ALA A 40 3.12 -1.05 10.15
N SER A 41 4.27 -1.72 10.01
CA SER A 41 5.04 -2.26 11.14
C SER A 41 5.57 -1.15 12.05
N GLU A 42 6.04 -0.04 11.48
CA GLU A 42 6.51 1.12 12.24
C GLU A 42 5.37 1.83 12.99
N ILE A 43 4.22 2.04 12.33
CA ILE A 43 3.05 2.72 12.91
C ILE A 43 2.47 1.93 14.09
N THR A 44 2.43 0.60 13.99
CA THR A 44 1.78 -0.27 14.98
C THR A 44 2.72 -0.89 15.99
N GLY A 45 4.03 -0.90 15.71
CA GLY A 45 5.04 -1.63 16.48
C GLY A 45 4.95 -3.16 16.36
N LEU A 46 4.12 -3.68 15.44
CA LEU A 46 3.93 -5.12 15.23
C LEU A 46 4.88 -5.64 14.16
N PRO A 47 5.25 -6.93 14.22
CA PRO A 47 6.14 -7.53 13.24
C PRO A 47 5.45 -7.64 11.87
N ARG A 48 6.26 -7.60 10.80
CA ARG A 48 5.79 -7.47 9.41
C ARG A 48 4.89 -8.63 8.94
N ASP A 49 5.05 -9.81 9.54
CA ASP A 49 4.26 -11.02 9.32
C ASP A 49 2.80 -10.93 9.81
N GLU A 50 2.50 -9.97 10.68
CA GLU A 50 1.14 -9.68 11.11
C GLU A 50 0.36 -8.84 10.08
N PHE A 51 0.99 -8.43 8.97
CA PHE A 51 0.37 -7.61 7.93
C PHE A 51 0.17 -8.38 6.63
N VAL A 52 -0.96 -8.12 5.99
CA VAL A 52 -1.28 -8.61 4.64
C VAL A 52 -1.37 -7.42 3.70
N ILE A 53 -0.79 -7.58 2.52
CA ILE A 53 -0.82 -6.55 1.48
C ILE A 53 -1.95 -6.85 0.53
N PHE A 54 -2.72 -5.82 0.21
CA PHE A 54 -3.69 -5.86 -0.87
C PHE A 54 -3.33 -4.79 -1.89
N GLU A 55 -3.34 -5.17 -3.17
CA GLU A 55 -3.34 -4.20 -4.25
C GLU A 55 -4.69 -3.49 -4.27
N ILE A 56 -4.67 -2.16 -4.41
CA ILE A 56 -5.84 -1.31 -4.42
C ILE A 56 -5.86 -0.41 -5.65
N SER A 57 -7.06 0.04 -6.01
CA SER A 57 -7.23 1.00 -7.08
C SER A 57 -6.69 2.39 -6.71
N LYS A 58 -6.35 3.19 -7.73
CA LYS A 58 -5.99 4.62 -7.55
C LYS A 58 -7.04 5.41 -6.78
N SER A 59 -8.32 5.12 -7.04
CA SER A 59 -9.47 5.73 -6.36
C SER A 59 -9.49 5.40 -4.87
N GLU A 60 -9.26 4.15 -4.48
CA GLU A 60 -9.15 3.77 -3.07
C GLU A 60 -7.95 4.42 -2.41
N PHE A 61 -6.78 4.43 -3.08
CA PHE A 61 -5.59 5.10 -2.56
C PHE A 61 -5.83 6.59 -2.31
N ALA A 62 -6.48 7.28 -3.25
CA ALA A 62 -6.85 8.68 -3.09
C ALA A 62 -7.83 8.91 -1.92
N ALA A 63 -8.81 8.02 -1.75
CA ALA A 63 -9.75 8.09 -0.63
C ALA A 63 -9.04 7.98 0.73
N PHE A 64 -8.08 7.05 0.87
CA PHE A 64 -7.31 6.89 2.11
C PHE A 64 -6.37 8.06 2.39
N ARG A 65 -5.83 8.72 1.36
CA ARG A 65 -4.94 9.86 1.52
C ARG A 65 -5.65 11.19 1.76
N SER A 66 -6.96 11.26 1.49
CA SER A 66 -7.79 12.45 1.69
C SER A 66 -8.45 12.52 3.07
N THR A 67 -8.20 11.53 3.95
CA THR A 67 -8.70 11.49 5.33
C THR A 67 -7.59 11.89 6.29
#